data_AF-G5QHZ1-F1
#
_entry.id   AF-G5QHZ1-F1
#
_cell.length_a   1.000
_cell.length_b   1.000
_cell.length_c   1.000
_cell.angle_alpha   90.00
_cell.angle_beta   90.00
_cell.angle_gamma   90.00
#
_symmetry.space_group_name_H-M   'P 1'
#
loop_
_entity.id
_entity.type
_entity.pdbx_description
1 polymer ?
#
loop_
_entity_poly.entity_id
_entity_poly.type
_entity_poly.pdbx_seq_one_letter_code
_entity_poly.pdbx_strand_id
1 'polypeptide(L)' 'MTIAQQLEQKGIEKGIQLGEQRGIEKGRSEGEREATLKIARAMLQNGIDRSTVMKMTGLTEDDLAQIRH' A
#
# COMPACT_ATOMS: atom_id res chain seq x y z
N MET A 1 24.88 -11.04 -32.28
CA MET A 1 24.85 -10.27 -31.02
C MET A 1 26.17 -10.48 -30.30
N THR A 2 26.72 -9.45 -29.68
CA THR A 2 27.92 -9.56 -28.84
C THR A 2 27.55 -9.95 -27.40
N ILE A 3 28.51 -10.50 -26.65
CA ILE A 3 28.33 -10.85 -25.24
C ILE A 3 27.91 -9.62 -24.41
N ALA A 4 28.47 -8.44 -24.74
CA ALA A 4 28.10 -7.18 -24.09
C ALA A 4 26.62 -6.81 -24.30
N GLN A 5 26.12 -6.93 -25.54
CA GLN A 5 24.71 -6.67 -25.86
C GLN A 5 23.77 -7.65 -25.14
N GLN A 6 24.15 -8.91 -25.00
CA GLN A 6 23.35 -9.90 -24.27
C GLN A 6 23.30 -9.61 -22.77
N LEU A 7 24.39 -9.13 -22.18
CA LEU A 7 24.44 -8.74 -20.77
C LEU A 7 23.61 -7.48 -20.51
N GLU A 8 23.68 -6.48 -21.39
CA GLU A 8 22.86 -5.27 -21.31
C GLU A 8 21.36 -5.59 -21.41
N GLN A 9 20.97 -6.41 -22.40
CA GLN A 9 19.58 -6.83 -22.57
C GLN A 9 19.04 -7.55 -21.32
N LYS A 10 19.83 -8.47 -20.75
CA LYS A 10 19.47 -9.16 -19.49
C LYS A 10 19.40 -8.20 -18.30
N GLY A 11 20.24 -7.17 -18.27
CA GLY A 11 20.20 -6.13 -17.24
C GLY A 11 18.91 -5.32 -17.30
N ILE A 12 18.50 -4.89 -18.50
CA ILE A 12 17.25 -4.16 -18.71
C ILE A 12 16.04 -5.02 -18.34
N GLU A 13 15.99 -6.27 -18.81
CA GLU A 13 14.89 -7.18 -18.54
C GLU A 13 14.72 -7.43 -17.03
N LYS A 14 15.81 -7.68 -16.30
CA LYS A 14 15.79 -7.79 -14.84
C LYS A 14 15.37 -6.51 -14.15
N GLY A 15 15.83 -5.36 -14.65
CA GLY A 15 15.48 -4.05 -14.12
C GLY A 15 13.97 -3.77 -14.22
N ILE A 16 13.37 -4.09 -15.37
CA ILE A 16 11.93 -3.96 -15.60
C ILE A 16 11.16 -4.89 -14.66
N GLN A 17 11.51 -6.18 -14.63
CA GLN A 17 10.85 -7.16 -13.76
C GLN A 17 10.88 -6.75 -12.28
N LEU A 18 12.04 -6.28 -11.80
CA LEU A 18 12.17 -5.83 -10.42
C LEU A 18 11.37 -4.55 -10.16
N GLY A 19 11.33 -3.64 -11.13
CA GLY A 19 10.54 -2.41 -11.07
C GLY A 19 9.05 -2.69 -10.99
N GLU A 20 8.54 -3.57 -11.85
CA GLU A 20 7.13 -4.00 -11.87
C GLU A 20 6.74 -4.69 -10.57
N GLN A 21 7.56 -5.63 -10.09
CA GLN A 21 7.27 -6.34 -8.84
C GLN A 21 7.19 -5.38 -7.64
N ARG A 22 8.17 -4.47 -7.52
CA ARG A 22 8.16 -3.44 -6.47
C ARG A 22 6.98 -2.48 -6.60
N GLY A 23 6.63 -2.10 -7.82
CA GLY A 23 5.49 -1.22 -8.10
C GLY A 23 4.17 -1.86 -7.68
N ILE A 24 3.96 -3.13 -8.01
CA ILE A 24 2.76 -3.89 -7.62
C ILE A 24 2.67 -4.05 -6.11
N GLU A 25 3.76 -4.43 -5.46
CA GLU A 25 3.79 -4.62 -4.00
C GLU A 25 3.50 -3.31 -3.26
N LYS A 26 4.16 -2.22 -3.67
CA LYS A 26 3.94 -0.89 -3.11
C LYS A 26 2.51 -0.41 -3.35
N GLY A 27 2.01 -0.53 -4.58
CA GLY A 27 0.65 -0.11 -4.92
C GLY A 27 -0.41 -0.91 -4.17
N ARG A 28 -0.21 -2.22 -3.97
CA ARG A 28 -1.10 -3.05 -3.16
C ARG A 28 -1.11 -2.61 -1.69
N SER A 29 0.08 -2.39 -1.10
CA SER A 29 0.20 -1.98 0.30
C SER A 29 -0.41 -0.59 0.54
N GLU A 30 -0.13 0.38 -0.34
CA GLU A 30 -0.70 1.72 -0.27
C GLU A 30 -2.22 1.69 -0.45
N GLY A 31 -2.73 0.94 -1.43
CA GLY A 31 -4.16 0.81 -1.68
C GLY A 31 -4.92 0.13 -0.54
N GLU A 32 -4.34 -0.90 0.07
CA GLU A 32 -4.92 -1.58 1.24
C GLU A 32 -5.00 -0.64 2.45
N ARG A 33 -3.94 0.14 2.68
CA ARG A 33 -3.90 1.14 3.76
C ARG A 33 -4.93 2.24 3.52
N GLU A 34 -5.01 2.78 2.30
CA GLU A 34 -5.99 3.80 1.94
C GLU A 34 -7.44 3.30 2.08
N ALA A 35 -7.72 2.08 1.61
CA ALA A 35 -9.03 1.45 1.76
C ALA A 35 -9.42 1.28 3.23
N THR A 36 -8.48 0.81 4.05
CA THR A 36 -8.68 0.63 5.50
C THR A 36 -9.00 1.96 6.19
N LEU A 37 -8.26 3.03 5.87
CA LEU A 37 -8.52 4.37 6.41
C LEU A 37 -9.87 4.92 5.96
N LYS A 38 -10.26 4.70 4.70
CA LYS A 38 -11.57 5.13 4.17
C LYS A 38 -12.72 4.43 4.88
N ILE A 39 -12.59 3.13 5.13
CA ILE A 39 -13.57 2.34 5.88
C ILE A 39 -13.64 2.84 7.33
N ALA A 40 -12.49 3.03 7.99
CA ALA A 40 -12.42 3.55 9.36
C ALA A 40 -13.09 4.92 9.49
N ARG A 41 -12.89 5.82 8.52
CA ARG A 41 -13.57 7.12 8.46
C ARG A 41 -15.08 6.97 8.38
N ALA A 42 -15.57 6.11 7.49
CA ALA A 42 -17.00 5.84 7.36
C ALA A 42 -17.58 5.24 8.65
N MET A 43 -16.87 4.31 9.30
CA MET A 43 -17.29 3.73 10.58
C MET A 43 -17.46 4.80 11.67
N LEU A 44 -16.47 5.67 11.82
CA LEU A 44 -16.52 6.78 12.79
C LEU A 44 -17.65 7.77 12.48
N GLN A 45 -17.88 8.09 11.20
CA GLN A 45 -18.99 8.96 10.78
C GLN A 45 -20.36 8.35 11.07
N ASN A 46 -20.48 7.02 11.03
CA ASN A 46 -21.69 6.29 11.41
C ASN A 46 -21.82 6.07 12.93
N GLY A 47 -20.97 6.70 13.74
CA GLY A 47 -21.06 6.67 15.20
C GLY A 47 -20.45 5.42 15.85
N ILE A 48 -19.68 4.62 15.11
CA ILE A 48 -18.93 3.50 15.70
C ILE A 48 -17.80 4.06 16.56
N ASP A 49 -17.63 3.52 17.76
CA ASP A 49 -16.61 3.97 18.69
C ASP A 49 -15.19 3.65 18.19
N ARG A 50 -14.23 4.51 18.56
CA ARG A 50 -12.82 4.37 18.14
C ARG A 50 -12.20 3.04 18.54
N SER A 51 -12.51 2.52 19.73
CA SER A 51 -11.96 1.25 20.21
C SER A 51 -12.41 0.10 19.32
N THR A 52 -13.68 0.09 18.90
CA THR A 52 -14.22 -0.90 17.97
C THR A 52 -13.61 -0.75 16.58
N VAL A 53 -13.47 0.47 16.07
CA VAL A 53 -12.80 0.72 14.79
C VAL A 53 -11.36 0.22 14.80
N MET A 54 -10.57 0.52 15.84
CA MET A 54 -9.20 0.02 15.99
C MET A 54 -9.15 -1.52 16.00
N LYS A 55 -10.05 -2.18 16.74
CA LYS A 55 -10.12 -3.65 16.78
C LYS A 55 -10.48 -4.27 15.43
N MET A 56 -11.37 -3.66 14.66
CA MET A 56 -11.83 -4.20 13.38
C MET A 56 -10.86 -3.94 12.23
N THR A 57 -10.17 -2.80 12.26
CA THR A 57 -9.32 -2.34 11.15
C THR A 57 -7.82 -2.56 11.41
N GLY A 58 -7.44 -2.88 12.65
CA GLY A 58 -6.03 -2.98 13.06
C GLY A 58 -5.31 -1.63 13.10
N LEU A 59 -6.02 -0.52 12.91
CA LEU A 59 -5.46 0.82 12.96
C LEU A 59 -5.09 1.22 14.39
N THR A 60 -4.01 1.96 14.51
CA THR A 60 -3.58 2.56 15.77
C THR A 60 -4.37 3.84 16.08
N GLU A 61 -4.25 4.32 17.31
CA GLU A 61 -4.86 5.60 17.69
C GLU A 61 -4.29 6.76 16.86
N ASP A 62 -2.98 6.72 16.55
CA ASP A 62 -2.32 7.70 15.69
C ASP A 62 -2.86 7.68 14.25
N ASP A 63 -3.12 6.50 13.70
CA ASP A 63 -3.75 6.37 12.38
C ASP A 63 -5.16 7.00 12.38
N LEU A 64 -5.93 6.79 13.43
CA LEU A 64 -7.27 7.39 13.57
C LEU A 64 -7.22 8.90 13.87
N ALA A 65 -6.14 9.40 14.49
CA ALA A 65 -5.95 10.82 14.72
C ALA A 65 -5.79 11.58 13.40
N GLN A 66 -5.15 10.98 12.38
CA GLN A 66 -5.00 11.55 11.05
C GLN A 66 -6.31 11.59 10.24
N ILE A 67 -7.32 10.83 10.63
CA ILE A 67 -8.64 10.82 9.97
C ILE A 67 -9.49 12.04 10.37
N ARG A 68 -9.14 12.76 11.45
CA ARG A 68 -9.86 13.96 11.90
C ARG A 68 -9.60 15.17 10.99
N HIS A 69 -10.44 15.30 9.96
CA HIS A 69 -10.87 16.58 9.38
C HIS A 69 -12.38 16.54 9.16
#